data_AF-A0A7T0JRY9-F1
#
_entry.id   AF-A0A7T0JRY9-F1
#
_cell.length_a   1.000
_cell.length_b   1.000
_cell.length_c   1.000
_cell.angle_alpha   90.00
_cell.angle_beta   90.00
_cell.angle_gamma   90.00
#
_symmetry.space_group_name_H-M   'P 1'
#
loop_
_entity.id
_entity.type
_entity.pdbx_description
1 polymer ?
#
loop_
_entity_poly.entity_id
_entity_poly.type
_entity_poly.pdbx_seq_one_letter_code
_entity_poly.pdbx_strand_id
1 'polypeptide(L)'
;MDFEWPTTLTINAYTGTGQANGIVSDAAKRWVLTNAPETVRTFLKPPPEADPNDWHDPRVGWGLVLPEKPGQSNSDLKSGDDAPEPIRQLLKQRSQDLGFPVPVLRYRPESENRYRFLRNYRDEKDIAISGSPPGVMPGCLPRYLLIFASPTEIPWELQYLLNASCAVGRLALDGQALENYVGAMMDDWKDTMANPANAVVWATDHGPSDITRLMRNSIAAKVYNRLAADPQIGTNAVFVDGSSTNASGDALTSALALASPGLVVTTSHGQTGPLDNLELMGSQLGLPVDQNFLPINPHNLLDKWSPNGAIWYAHACCSAGSDSRTLFNGLVDSGSEIDRVLNGIAMLGARIAPLPQMLLGGSKPLRAFVGHVEPTFDWTLRQPPTGQHLTDTIITALYEKLFQPDRIGNAFRDHYGRLGALYVSYEASLRAFNSGENTRPAMLHALLSARDVQSMVILGDPTACLPALP
;
A
#
# COMPACT_ATOMS: atom_id res chain seq x y z
N MET A 1 3.13 45.55 45.24
CA MET A 1 1.96 46.45 45.38
C MET A 1 0.88 45.61 45.99
N ASP A 2 0.50 45.92 47.22
CA ASP A 2 -0.58 45.21 47.89
C ASP A 2 -1.91 45.74 47.36
N PHE A 3 -2.76 44.83 46.91
CA PHE A 3 -4.11 45.21 46.48
C PHE A 3 -4.96 45.47 47.72
N GLU A 4 -5.34 46.72 47.93
CA GLU A 4 -6.23 47.10 49.03
C GLU A 4 -7.65 46.58 48.77
N TRP A 5 -8.31 46.12 49.83
CA TRP A 5 -9.67 45.62 49.75
C TRP A 5 -10.63 46.78 49.43
N PRO A 6 -11.43 46.71 48.35
CA PRO A 6 -12.32 47.81 47.99
C PRO A 6 -13.43 47.93 49.04
N THR A 7 -13.68 49.16 49.50
CA THR A 7 -14.76 49.46 50.45
C THR A 7 -16.07 49.80 49.75
N THR A 8 -16.01 50.21 48.48
CA THR A 8 -17.19 50.47 47.65
C THR A 8 -17.00 49.91 46.25
N LEU A 9 -18.12 49.49 45.63
CA LEU A 9 -18.15 49.06 44.23
C LEU A 9 -19.23 49.86 43.52
N THR A 10 -18.89 50.34 42.33
CA THR A 10 -19.85 50.91 41.39
C THR A 10 -19.99 49.92 40.24
N ILE A 11 -21.23 49.55 39.92
CA ILE A 11 -21.50 48.66 38.80
C ILE A 11 -21.90 49.47 37.59
N ASN A 12 -21.64 48.95 36.39
CA ASN A 12 -21.99 49.60 35.14
C ASN A 12 -23.49 49.44 34.83
N ALA A 13 -24.34 49.98 35.71
CA ALA A 13 -25.78 49.97 35.58
C ALA A 13 -26.35 51.34 35.98
N TYR A 14 -27.24 51.88 35.15
CA TYR A 14 -27.93 53.14 35.38
C TYR A 14 -29.37 52.86 35.81
N THR A 15 -29.79 53.40 36.95
CA THR A 15 -31.08 53.09 37.57
C THR A 15 -32.22 53.99 37.11
N GLY A 16 -31.96 54.90 36.16
CA GLY A 16 -32.88 55.97 35.76
C GLY A 16 -32.72 57.26 36.56
N THR A 17 -32.04 57.22 37.71
CA THR A 17 -31.78 58.40 38.56
C THR A 17 -30.29 58.59 38.90
N GLY A 18 -29.42 57.62 38.60
CA GLY A 18 -27.98 57.71 38.84
C GLY A 18 -27.24 56.40 38.55
N GLN A 19 -25.92 56.42 38.78
CA GLN A 19 -25.08 55.22 38.74
C GLN A 19 -25.36 54.35 39.97
N ALA A 20 -25.49 53.04 39.78
CA ALA A 20 -25.64 52.09 40.87
C ALA A 20 -24.28 51.84 41.56
N ASN A 21 -24.18 52.20 42.83
CA ASN A 21 -23.04 51.92 43.68
C ASN A 21 -23.47 51.38 45.06
N GLY A 22 -22.53 50.74 45.77
CA GLY A 22 -22.77 50.19 47.10
C GLY A 22 -21.49 49.89 47.88
N ILE A 23 -21.60 49.81 49.21
CA ILE A 23 -20.51 49.44 50.11
C ILE A 23 -20.27 47.93 50.02
N VAL A 24 -19.00 47.53 49.91
CA VAL A 24 -18.61 46.11 49.94
C VAL A 24 -18.78 45.59 51.35
N SER A 25 -19.73 44.66 51.51
CA SER A 25 -19.98 43.99 52.78
C SER A 25 -18.78 43.18 53.26
N ASP A 26 -18.57 43.08 54.57
CA ASP A 26 -17.56 42.18 55.17
C ASP A 26 -17.77 40.71 54.77
N ALA A 27 -19.01 40.32 54.46
CA ALA A 27 -19.31 38.98 53.97
C ALA A 27 -18.74 38.72 52.56
N ALA A 28 -18.36 39.75 51.79
CA ALA A 28 -17.76 39.61 50.47
C ALA A 28 -16.41 38.86 50.52
N LYS A 29 -15.67 38.96 51.64
CA LYS A 29 -14.45 38.16 51.85
C LYS A 29 -14.72 36.67 51.82
N ARG A 30 -15.86 36.24 52.41
CA ARG A 30 -16.32 34.85 52.32
C ARG A 30 -16.87 34.54 50.93
N TRP A 31 -17.64 35.45 50.33
CA TRP A 31 -18.24 35.27 49.02
C TRP A 31 -17.22 34.89 47.93
N VAL A 32 -16.04 35.50 47.92
CA VAL A 32 -14.95 35.16 46.97
C VAL A 32 -14.47 33.72 47.14
N LEU A 33 -14.41 33.22 48.38
CA LEU A 33 -13.99 31.85 48.67
C LEU A 33 -15.10 30.84 48.35
N THR A 34 -16.36 31.17 48.62
CA THR A 34 -17.50 30.27 48.35
C THR A 34 -17.91 30.23 46.88
N ASN A 35 -17.59 31.28 46.10
CA ASN A 35 -17.88 31.37 44.67
C ASN A 35 -16.60 31.33 43.83
N ALA A 36 -15.52 30.79 44.41
CA ALA A 36 -14.34 30.48 43.62
C ALA A 36 -14.76 29.57 42.47
N PRO A 37 -14.38 29.86 41.21
CA PRO A 37 -14.72 29.00 40.09
C PRO A 37 -14.24 27.58 40.39
N GLU A 38 -15.03 26.57 40.00
CA GLU A 38 -14.62 25.18 40.15
C GLU A 38 -13.21 25.02 39.57
N THR A 39 -12.30 24.44 40.36
CA THR A 39 -10.99 24.07 39.87
C THR A 39 -11.21 23.06 38.75
N VAL A 40 -11.00 23.48 37.51
CA VAL A 40 -11.11 22.60 36.34
C VAL A 40 -10.10 21.47 36.56
N ARG A 41 -10.60 20.31 37.01
CA ARG A 41 -9.80 19.09 37.06
C ARG A 41 -9.42 18.78 35.62
N THR A 42 -8.14 18.90 35.29
CA THR A 42 -7.60 18.37 34.03
C THR A 42 -7.89 16.87 34.00
N PHE A 43 -8.93 16.49 33.26
CA PHE A 43 -9.27 15.10 33.01
C PHE A 43 -8.08 14.39 32.36
N LEU A 44 -7.96 13.09 32.63
CA LEU A 44 -7.11 12.16 31.89
C LEU A 44 -7.39 12.28 30.39
N LYS A 45 -6.64 13.13 29.68
CA LYS A 45 -6.69 13.24 28.23
C LYS A 45 -5.51 12.42 27.70
N PRO A 46 -5.71 11.17 27.24
CA PRO A 46 -4.65 10.47 26.53
C PRO A 46 -4.19 11.36 25.36
N PRO A 47 -2.89 11.31 25.00
CA PRO A 47 -2.41 12.03 23.84
C PRO A 47 -3.23 11.61 22.60
N PRO A 48 -3.43 12.52 21.63
CA PRO A 48 -4.10 12.17 20.39
C PRO A 48 -3.39 10.98 19.73
N GLU A 49 -4.17 10.14 19.05
CA GLU A 49 -3.61 9.07 18.22
C GLU A 49 -2.62 9.66 17.22
N ALA A 50 -1.56 8.90 16.92
CA ALA A 50 -0.60 9.30 15.90
C ALA A 50 -1.28 9.26 14.53
N ASP A 51 -0.96 10.22 13.67
CA ASP A 51 -1.42 10.18 12.28
C ASP A 51 -0.80 8.95 11.60
N PRO A 52 -1.60 7.97 11.14
CA PRO A 52 -1.07 6.78 10.48
C PRO A 52 -0.28 7.07 9.21
N ASN A 53 -0.43 8.26 8.60
CA ASN A 53 0.33 8.69 7.43
C ASN A 53 1.72 9.29 7.80
N ASP A 54 1.89 9.74 9.04
CA ASP A 54 3.15 10.32 9.51
C ASP A 54 4.11 9.24 10.02
N TRP A 55 4.86 8.66 9.08
CA TRP A 55 5.89 7.67 9.38
C TRP A 55 7.09 8.24 10.15
N HIS A 56 7.18 9.58 10.33
CA HIS A 56 8.20 10.20 11.19
C HIS A 56 7.86 10.10 12.68
N ASP A 57 6.58 9.94 13.03
CA ASP A 57 6.18 9.71 14.41
C ASP A 57 6.70 8.34 14.88
N PRO A 58 7.45 8.25 16.00
CA PRO A 58 7.95 6.99 16.53
C PRO A 58 6.86 5.98 16.95
N ARG A 59 5.60 6.44 17.10
CA ARG A 59 4.41 5.59 17.36
C ARG A 59 3.86 4.95 16.08
N VAL A 60 4.36 5.36 14.92
CA VAL A 60 3.99 4.86 13.59
C VAL A 60 5.21 4.17 12.98
N GLY A 61 6.23 4.94 12.65
CA GLY A 61 7.56 4.46 12.28
C GLY A 61 7.70 3.77 10.93
N TRP A 62 8.94 3.78 10.45
CA TRP A 62 9.43 3.01 9.30
C TRP A 62 10.48 2.00 9.75
N GLY A 63 10.51 0.84 9.12
CA GLY A 63 11.49 -0.21 9.40
C GLY A 63 11.89 -0.98 8.15
N LEU A 64 13.06 -1.63 8.24
CA LEU A 64 13.61 -2.46 7.17
C LEU A 64 13.56 -3.94 7.59
N VAL A 65 13.09 -4.80 6.69
CA VAL A 65 13.12 -6.26 6.85
C VAL A 65 14.17 -6.84 5.91
N LEU A 66 15.14 -7.56 6.46
CA LEU A 66 16.22 -8.23 5.75
C LEU A 66 16.24 -9.73 6.05
N PRO A 67 16.78 -10.58 5.17
CA PRO A 67 17.02 -11.97 5.51
C PRO A 67 18.11 -12.06 6.59
N GLU A 68 17.99 -13.04 7.48
CA GLU A 68 19.08 -13.43 8.37
C GLU A 68 20.09 -14.26 7.58
N LYS A 69 21.27 -13.69 7.32
CA LYS A 69 22.34 -14.36 6.60
C LYS A 69 23.20 -15.18 7.58
N PRO A 70 23.45 -16.47 7.31
CA PRO A 70 24.36 -17.27 8.14
C PRO A 70 25.76 -16.65 8.23
N GLY A 71 26.38 -16.76 9.40
CA GLY A 71 27.76 -16.32 9.63
C GLY A 71 27.97 -14.82 9.86
N GLN A 72 26.90 -14.01 9.83
CA GLN A 72 26.97 -12.59 10.19
C GLN A 72 26.98 -12.39 11.72
N SER A 73 27.66 -11.36 12.20
CA SER A 73 27.64 -11.04 13.63
C SER A 73 26.29 -10.44 14.05
N ASN A 74 25.90 -10.58 15.32
CA ASN A 74 24.70 -9.93 15.84
C ASN A 74 24.77 -8.40 15.69
N SER A 75 25.98 -7.82 15.69
CA SER A 75 26.18 -6.40 15.48
C SER A 75 25.82 -6.01 14.06
N ASP A 76 26.32 -6.74 13.06
CA ASP A 76 26.03 -6.47 11.65
C ASP A 76 24.53 -6.69 11.34
N LEU A 77 23.95 -7.76 11.90
CA LEU A 77 22.53 -8.06 11.75
C LEU A 77 21.65 -6.96 12.37
N LYS A 78 22.10 -6.35 13.47
CA LYS A 78 21.42 -5.25 14.16
C LYS A 78 21.47 -3.93 13.38
N SER A 79 22.64 -3.58 12.83
CA SER A 79 22.84 -2.31 12.12
C SER A 79 22.40 -2.35 10.66
N GLY A 80 22.33 -3.55 10.06
CA GLY A 80 22.13 -3.68 8.62
C GLY A 80 23.42 -3.56 7.82
N ASP A 81 24.60 -3.71 8.46
CA ASP A 81 25.91 -3.57 7.79
C ASP A 81 26.18 -4.69 6.76
N ASP A 82 25.43 -5.78 6.81
CA ASP A 82 25.43 -6.88 5.84
C ASP A 82 24.58 -6.62 4.58
N ALA A 83 23.92 -5.45 4.51
CA ALA A 83 23.17 -5.00 3.34
C ALA A 83 24.07 -4.31 2.30
N PRO A 84 23.66 -4.27 1.01
CA PRO A 84 24.36 -3.51 -0.01
C PRO A 84 24.49 -2.03 0.33
N GLU A 85 25.52 -1.36 -0.20
CA GLU A 85 25.83 0.05 0.09
C GLU A 85 24.62 1.00 -0.05
N PRO A 86 23.79 0.94 -1.12
CA PRO A 86 22.63 1.84 -1.20
C PRO A 86 21.66 1.69 -0.02
N ILE A 87 21.41 0.46 0.44
CA ILE A 87 20.52 0.21 1.59
C ILE A 87 21.13 0.71 2.90
N ARG A 88 22.45 0.59 3.07
CA ARG A 88 23.15 1.16 4.24
C ARG A 88 23.07 2.69 4.24
N GLN A 89 23.20 3.32 3.08
CA GLN A 89 23.02 4.77 2.92
C GLN A 89 21.59 5.19 3.25
N LEU A 90 20.59 4.45 2.76
CA LEU A 90 19.18 4.70 3.08
C LEU A 90 18.91 4.61 4.59
N LEU A 91 19.39 3.54 5.25
CA LEU A 91 19.23 3.38 6.70
C LEU A 91 19.83 4.55 7.48
N LYS A 92 21.02 5.00 7.06
CA LYS A 92 21.69 6.16 7.65
C LYS A 92 20.88 7.44 7.45
N GLN A 93 20.46 7.74 6.22
CA GLN A 93 19.68 8.94 5.89
C GLN A 93 18.35 8.95 6.65
N ARG A 94 17.57 7.86 6.60
CA ARG A 94 16.29 7.73 7.32
C ARG A 94 16.48 7.88 8.82
N SER A 95 17.53 7.32 9.40
CA SER A 95 17.81 7.48 10.84
C SER A 95 18.12 8.94 11.21
N GLN A 96 18.74 9.70 10.30
CA GLN A 96 18.98 11.12 10.49
C GLN A 96 17.69 11.92 10.36
N ASP A 97 16.87 11.66 9.33
CA ASP A 97 15.59 12.33 9.09
C ASP A 97 14.60 12.12 10.23
N LEU A 98 14.56 10.89 10.77
CA LEU A 98 13.70 10.51 11.88
C LEU A 98 14.20 11.00 13.25
N GLY A 99 15.50 11.31 13.37
CA GLY A 99 16.13 11.62 14.65
C GLY A 99 16.27 10.43 15.60
N PHE A 100 16.04 9.20 15.14
CA PHE A 100 16.24 7.96 15.89
C PHE A 100 16.68 6.80 14.98
N PRO A 101 17.36 5.78 15.52
CA PRO A 101 17.80 4.63 14.72
C PRO A 101 16.61 3.86 14.13
N VAL A 102 16.64 3.66 12.81
CA VAL A 102 15.67 2.79 12.13
C VAL A 102 15.79 1.35 12.64
N PRO A 103 14.69 0.68 12.99
CA PRO A 103 14.70 -0.74 13.31
C PRO A 103 14.99 -1.60 12.06
N VAL A 104 16.00 -2.46 12.17
CA VAL A 104 16.29 -3.53 11.22
C VAL A 104 15.78 -4.86 11.79
N LEU A 105 14.82 -5.45 11.09
CA LEU A 105 14.15 -6.69 11.46
C LEU A 105 14.63 -7.83 10.55
N ARG A 106 14.76 -9.03 11.09
CA ARG A 106 15.29 -10.19 10.38
C ARG A 106 14.24 -11.28 10.19
N TYR A 107 14.08 -11.69 8.93
CA TYR A 107 13.38 -12.92 8.59
C TYR A 107 14.32 -14.12 8.74
N ARG A 108 13.89 -15.15 9.46
CA ARG A 108 14.68 -16.35 9.73
C ARG A 108 14.03 -17.56 9.06
N PRO A 109 14.50 -17.98 7.87
CA PRO A 109 13.85 -19.04 7.11
C PRO A 109 13.77 -20.38 7.88
N GLU A 110 14.79 -20.70 8.67
CA GLU A 110 14.85 -21.94 9.45
C GLU A 110 14.02 -21.92 10.74
N SER A 111 13.40 -20.79 11.09
CA SER A 111 12.59 -20.70 12.30
C SER A 111 11.22 -21.37 12.11
N GLU A 112 10.80 -22.16 13.10
CA GLU A 112 9.42 -22.67 13.18
C GLU A 112 8.38 -21.53 13.26
N ASN A 113 8.81 -20.36 13.74
CA ASN A 113 7.97 -19.18 13.89
C ASN A 113 8.23 -18.10 12.82
N ARG A 114 8.85 -18.45 11.69
CA ARG A 114 9.22 -17.52 10.62
C ARG A 114 8.07 -16.66 10.05
N TYR A 115 6.83 -17.10 10.23
CA TYR A 115 5.60 -16.39 9.81
C TYR A 115 4.81 -15.80 10.98
N ARG A 116 5.36 -15.87 12.19
CA ARG A 116 4.76 -15.30 13.40
C ARG A 116 5.62 -14.18 13.97
N PHE A 117 6.94 -14.29 13.81
CA PHE A 117 7.90 -13.37 14.38
C PHE A 117 8.91 -12.86 13.37
N LEU A 118 9.33 -11.61 13.55
CA LEU A 118 10.57 -11.07 12.99
C LEU A 118 11.59 -10.89 14.13
N ARG A 119 12.86 -11.20 13.87
CA ARG A 119 13.92 -11.06 14.87
C ARG A 119 14.43 -9.62 14.90
N ASN A 120 14.45 -9.01 16.07
CA ASN A 120 15.05 -7.69 16.31
C ASN A 120 16.31 -7.85 17.17
N TYR A 121 17.49 -7.71 16.55
CA TYR A 121 18.77 -7.83 17.25
C TYR A 121 19.14 -6.60 18.10
N ARG A 122 18.48 -5.44 17.90
CA ARG A 122 18.68 -4.27 18.77
C ARG A 122 18.19 -4.53 20.18
N ASP A 123 17.02 -5.15 20.29
CA ASP A 123 16.32 -5.40 21.55
C ASP A 123 16.45 -6.88 22.00
N GLU A 124 17.22 -7.67 21.24
CA GLU A 124 17.42 -9.11 21.40
C GLU A 124 16.13 -9.93 21.52
N LYS A 125 15.06 -9.48 20.87
CA LYS A 125 13.72 -10.04 20.97
C LYS A 125 13.10 -10.33 19.63
N ASP A 126 12.15 -11.25 19.66
CA ASP A 126 11.28 -11.56 18.54
C ASP A 126 10.05 -10.65 18.64
N ILE A 127 9.68 -10.02 17.52
CA ILE A 127 8.54 -9.10 17.41
C ILE A 127 7.41 -9.84 16.69
N ALA A 128 6.22 -9.83 17.29
CA ALA A 128 5.04 -10.46 16.68
C ALA A 128 4.59 -9.70 15.44
N ILE A 129 4.38 -10.43 14.35
CA ILE A 129 3.82 -9.89 13.10
C ILE A 129 2.36 -9.43 13.31
N SER A 130 1.65 -10.16 14.18
CA SER A 130 0.26 -9.88 14.56
C SER A 130 0.18 -9.50 16.04
N GLY A 131 -0.58 -8.44 16.33
CA GLY A 131 -0.85 -8.00 17.71
C GLY A 131 0.22 -7.11 18.35
N SER A 132 1.40 -6.93 17.73
CA SER A 132 2.35 -5.91 18.18
C SER A 132 1.79 -4.50 17.94
N PRO A 133 1.98 -3.57 18.90
CA PRO A 133 1.62 -2.17 18.68
C PRO A 133 2.47 -1.56 17.56
N PRO A 134 1.94 -0.58 16.80
CA PRO A 134 2.72 0.14 15.80
C PRO A 134 3.84 0.95 16.46
N GLY A 135 4.91 1.20 15.72
CA GLY A 135 6.00 2.10 16.10
C GLY A 135 7.37 1.44 16.14
N VAL A 136 8.35 2.21 16.61
CA VAL A 136 9.78 1.81 16.60
C VAL A 136 10.34 1.47 17.98
N MET A 137 9.53 1.61 19.03
CA MET A 137 9.94 1.32 20.41
C MET A 137 10.13 -0.19 20.63
N PRO A 138 10.86 -0.61 21.69
CA PRO A 138 11.03 -2.03 21.99
C PRO A 138 9.68 -2.76 22.12
N GLY A 139 9.52 -3.84 21.36
CA GLY A 139 8.28 -4.62 21.30
C GLY A 139 7.23 -4.13 20.29
N CYS A 140 7.44 -2.96 19.68
CA CYS A 140 6.61 -2.45 18.59
C CYS A 140 7.05 -3.02 17.23
N LEU A 141 6.11 -3.05 16.29
CA LEU A 141 6.35 -3.33 14.88
C LEU A 141 6.09 -2.04 14.10
N PRO A 142 7.05 -1.53 13.30
CA PRO A 142 6.82 -0.32 12.50
C PRO A 142 5.60 -0.48 11.59
N ARG A 143 4.81 0.59 11.46
CA ARG A 143 3.65 0.59 10.58
C ARG A 143 4.08 0.46 9.12
N TYR A 144 5.18 1.11 8.74
CA TYR A 144 5.75 1.02 7.40
C TYR A 144 6.94 0.07 7.39
N LEU A 145 6.89 -0.95 6.55
CA LEU A 145 7.95 -1.95 6.43
C LEU A 145 8.40 -2.08 4.97
N LEU A 146 9.67 -1.80 4.73
CA LEU A 146 10.32 -2.17 3.48
C LEU A 146 10.97 -3.54 3.61
N ILE A 147 10.52 -4.51 2.82
CA ILE A 147 11.22 -5.79 2.63
C ILE A 147 12.29 -5.57 1.56
N PHE A 148 13.57 -5.70 1.92
CA PHE A 148 14.65 -5.70 0.93
C PHE A 148 15.18 -7.13 0.74
N ALA A 149 14.58 -7.83 -0.21
CA ALA A 149 14.92 -9.21 -0.57
C ALA A 149 14.13 -9.69 -1.79
N SER A 150 14.75 -10.58 -2.57
CA SER A 150 14.03 -11.40 -3.54
C SER A 150 12.96 -12.26 -2.84
N PRO A 151 11.90 -12.67 -3.56
CA PRO A 151 10.91 -13.59 -2.99
C PRO A 151 11.47 -15.00 -2.73
N THR A 152 12.66 -15.33 -3.26
CA THR A 152 13.40 -16.54 -2.90
C THR A 152 14.07 -16.46 -1.53
N GLU A 153 14.54 -15.29 -1.11
CA GLU A 153 15.18 -15.09 0.20
C GLU A 153 14.16 -14.79 1.30
N ILE A 154 13.14 -14.00 0.98
CA ILE A 154 12.00 -13.72 1.86
C ILE A 154 10.71 -14.03 1.09
N PRO A 155 10.00 -15.14 1.38
CA PRO A 155 8.81 -15.56 0.63
C PRO A 155 7.72 -14.50 0.54
N TRP A 156 6.91 -14.56 -0.52
CA TRP A 156 5.73 -13.72 -0.68
C TRP A 156 4.75 -13.86 0.48
N GLU A 157 4.61 -15.07 1.01
CA GLU A 157 3.79 -15.38 2.18
C GLU A 157 4.07 -14.43 3.36
N LEU A 158 5.33 -14.04 3.60
CA LEU A 158 5.65 -13.08 4.65
C LEU A 158 5.05 -11.69 4.35
N GLN A 159 5.14 -11.22 3.11
CA GLN A 159 4.57 -9.94 2.70
C GLN A 159 3.04 -9.98 2.80
N TYR A 160 2.39 -11.08 2.42
CA TYR A 160 0.93 -11.23 2.54
C TYR A 160 0.48 -11.13 4.00
N LEU A 161 1.22 -11.75 4.91
CA LEU A 161 0.96 -11.69 6.35
C LEU A 161 1.17 -10.29 6.92
N LEU A 162 2.29 -9.65 6.59
CA LEU A 162 2.58 -8.30 7.05
C LEU A 162 1.58 -7.28 6.48
N ASN A 163 1.10 -7.47 5.25
CA ASN A 163 0.04 -6.66 4.66
C ASN A 163 -1.26 -6.70 5.47
N ALA A 164 -1.50 -7.69 6.34
CA ALA A 164 -2.69 -7.68 7.19
C ALA A 164 -2.62 -6.57 8.26
N SER A 165 -1.44 -6.25 8.79
CA SER A 165 -1.25 -5.34 9.94
C SER A 165 -0.43 -4.08 9.62
N CYS A 166 0.39 -4.09 8.58
CA CYS A 166 1.35 -3.04 8.24
C CYS A 166 1.17 -2.53 6.80
N ALA A 167 1.70 -1.34 6.53
CA ALA A 167 1.96 -0.81 5.20
C ALA A 167 3.28 -1.39 4.69
N VAL A 168 3.24 -2.35 3.76
CA VAL A 168 4.43 -3.09 3.35
C VAL A 168 4.74 -2.86 1.88
N GLY A 169 6.00 -2.55 1.59
CA GLY A 169 6.55 -2.55 0.25
C GLY A 169 7.71 -3.52 0.15
N ARG A 170 8.06 -3.93 -1.07
CA ARG A 170 9.20 -4.81 -1.33
C ARG A 170 10.12 -4.23 -2.40
N LEU A 171 11.41 -4.23 -2.14
CA LEU A 171 12.45 -3.90 -3.09
C LEU A 171 13.35 -5.12 -3.31
N ALA A 172 13.42 -5.60 -4.55
CA ALA A 172 14.26 -6.72 -4.96
C ALA A 172 15.01 -6.33 -6.23
N LEU A 173 15.89 -5.34 -6.07
CA LEU A 173 16.80 -4.81 -7.09
C LEU A 173 18.24 -5.00 -6.62
N ASP A 174 19.16 -5.05 -7.56
CA ASP A 174 20.61 -5.12 -7.33
C ASP A 174 21.36 -4.13 -8.23
N GLY A 175 22.67 -4.02 -7.99
CA GLY A 175 23.59 -3.19 -8.79
C GLY A 175 23.08 -1.77 -9.06
N GLN A 176 23.21 -1.34 -10.32
CA GLN A 176 22.80 0.00 -10.74
C GLN A 176 21.30 0.26 -10.55
N ALA A 177 20.46 -0.77 -10.70
CA ALA A 177 19.02 -0.63 -10.53
C ALA A 177 18.66 -0.25 -9.08
N LEU A 178 19.32 -0.88 -8.12
CA LEU A 178 19.18 -0.55 -6.71
C LEU A 178 19.69 0.86 -6.40
N GLU A 179 20.86 1.22 -6.93
CA GLU A 179 21.43 2.56 -6.77
C GLU A 179 20.48 3.65 -7.30
N ASN A 180 19.90 3.44 -8.49
CA ASN A 180 18.97 4.38 -9.08
C ASN A 180 17.73 4.59 -8.19
N TYR A 181 17.10 3.49 -7.75
CA TYR A 181 15.88 3.57 -6.94
C TYR A 181 16.14 4.21 -5.58
N VAL A 182 17.19 3.77 -4.88
CA VAL A 182 17.51 4.30 -3.55
C VAL A 182 18.00 5.74 -3.63
N GLY A 183 18.78 6.10 -4.65
CA GLY A 183 19.17 7.48 -4.92
C GLY A 183 17.98 8.40 -5.11
N ALA A 184 17.04 8.01 -6.00
CA ALA A 184 15.81 8.76 -6.23
C ALA A 184 14.91 8.83 -4.99
N MET A 185 14.90 7.79 -4.15
CA MET A 185 14.16 7.81 -2.91
C MET A 185 14.75 8.77 -1.87
N MET A 186 16.08 8.79 -1.71
CA MET A 186 16.75 9.64 -0.72
C MET A 186 16.66 11.13 -1.09
N ASP A 187 16.54 11.47 -2.37
CA ASP A 187 16.34 12.85 -2.82
C ASP A 187 14.87 13.21 -3.10
N ASP A 188 13.93 12.35 -2.69
CA ASP A 188 12.49 12.48 -2.88
C ASP A 188 12.04 12.69 -4.34
N TRP A 189 12.78 12.10 -5.29
CA TRP A 189 12.63 12.32 -6.72
C TRP A 189 12.55 13.81 -7.04
N LYS A 190 13.44 14.63 -6.47
CA LYS A 190 13.46 16.10 -6.66
C LYS A 190 13.41 16.56 -8.13
N ASP A 191 13.95 15.74 -9.04
CA ASP A 191 14.00 15.99 -10.50
C ASP A 191 12.87 15.25 -11.25
N THR A 192 11.77 14.93 -10.54
CA THR A 192 10.58 14.28 -11.10
C THR A 192 10.00 15.11 -12.23
N MET A 193 9.65 14.42 -13.32
CA MET A 193 8.90 14.99 -14.44
C MET A 193 7.47 14.45 -14.47
N ALA A 194 7.15 13.47 -13.61
CA ALA A 194 5.80 13.02 -13.41
C ALA A 194 4.95 14.16 -12.82
N ASN A 195 3.89 14.54 -13.52
CA ASN A 195 2.96 15.58 -13.10
C ASN A 195 1.82 14.94 -12.29
N PRO A 196 1.67 15.25 -11.00
CA PRO A 196 0.65 14.65 -10.16
C PRO A 196 -0.77 15.05 -10.58
N ALA A 197 -0.95 16.16 -11.32
CA ALA A 197 -2.24 16.54 -11.89
C ALA A 197 -2.60 15.77 -13.18
N ASN A 198 -1.69 14.94 -13.70
CA ASN A 198 -1.91 14.13 -14.90
C ASN A 198 -2.02 12.65 -14.52
N ALA A 199 -3.00 11.96 -15.09
CA ALA A 199 -3.21 10.54 -14.87
C ALA A 199 -3.50 9.82 -16.19
N VAL A 200 -2.95 8.61 -16.35
CA VAL A 200 -3.23 7.74 -17.50
C VAL A 200 -3.95 6.50 -16.99
N VAL A 201 -5.16 6.29 -17.48
CA VAL A 201 -5.91 5.05 -17.33
C VAL A 201 -5.92 4.34 -18.68
N TRP A 202 -5.54 3.07 -18.70
CA TRP A 202 -5.52 2.24 -19.90
C TRP A 202 -6.18 0.90 -19.61
N ALA A 203 -7.13 0.51 -20.44
CA ALA A 203 -7.87 -0.73 -20.25
C ALA A 203 -8.17 -1.42 -21.57
N THR A 204 -7.95 -2.72 -21.63
CA THR A 204 -8.44 -3.54 -22.74
C THR A 204 -9.88 -4.00 -22.51
N ASP A 205 -10.60 -4.27 -23.59
CA ASP A 205 -11.91 -4.94 -23.55
C ASP A 205 -11.96 -5.98 -24.68
N HIS A 206 -11.62 -7.23 -24.37
CA HIS A 206 -11.67 -8.34 -25.34
C HIS A 206 -13.07 -8.93 -25.53
N GLY A 207 -14.11 -8.25 -25.03
CA GLY A 207 -15.50 -8.58 -25.30
C GLY A 207 -16.25 -9.17 -24.10
N PRO A 208 -17.53 -9.54 -24.30
CA PRO A 208 -18.47 -9.75 -23.21
C PRO A 208 -18.23 -10.95 -22.31
N SER A 209 -17.56 -11.97 -22.84
CA SER A 209 -17.18 -13.20 -22.15
C SER A 209 -15.78 -13.14 -21.53
N ASP A 210 -15.04 -12.07 -21.77
CA ASP A 210 -13.68 -11.91 -21.28
C ASP A 210 -13.66 -11.06 -19.99
N ILE A 211 -12.81 -11.46 -19.04
CA ILE A 211 -12.65 -10.77 -17.74
C ILE A 211 -12.18 -9.31 -17.91
N THR A 212 -11.46 -8.98 -18.99
CA THR A 212 -10.98 -7.62 -19.28
C THR A 212 -12.11 -6.60 -19.34
N ARG A 213 -13.29 -6.95 -19.88
CA ARG A 213 -14.46 -6.08 -19.83
C ARG A 213 -14.93 -5.81 -18.41
N LEU A 214 -14.89 -6.83 -17.55
CA LEU A 214 -15.23 -6.67 -16.14
C LEU A 214 -14.19 -5.77 -15.45
N MET A 215 -12.90 -6.03 -15.60
CA MET A 215 -11.83 -5.20 -15.01
C MET A 215 -11.92 -3.73 -15.48
N ARG A 216 -12.16 -3.50 -16.77
CA ARG A 216 -12.40 -2.17 -17.34
C ARG A 216 -13.56 -1.47 -16.64
N ASN A 217 -14.69 -2.15 -16.46
CA ASN A 217 -15.89 -1.57 -15.87
C ASN A 217 -15.86 -1.44 -14.33
N SER A 218 -15.17 -2.34 -13.64
CA SER A 218 -15.11 -2.34 -12.18
C SER A 218 -13.97 -1.50 -11.63
N ILE A 219 -12.90 -1.27 -12.39
CA ILE A 219 -11.72 -0.54 -11.93
C ILE A 219 -11.46 0.66 -12.84
N ALA A 220 -10.99 0.43 -14.06
CA ALA A 220 -10.46 1.51 -14.92
C ALA A 220 -11.46 2.65 -15.14
N ALA A 221 -12.67 2.32 -15.60
CA ALA A 221 -13.70 3.32 -15.86
C ALA A 221 -14.14 4.06 -14.59
N LYS A 222 -14.18 3.39 -13.43
CA LYS A 222 -14.54 4.02 -12.17
C LYS A 222 -13.45 4.97 -11.68
N VAL A 223 -12.18 4.57 -11.76
CA VAL A 223 -11.04 5.43 -11.43
C VAL A 223 -11.01 6.63 -12.37
N TYR A 224 -11.12 6.40 -13.69
CA TYR A 224 -11.16 7.47 -14.67
C TYR A 224 -12.31 8.46 -14.40
N ASN A 225 -13.53 7.98 -14.14
CA ASN A 225 -14.67 8.85 -13.88
C ASN A 225 -14.47 9.74 -12.65
N ARG A 226 -13.77 9.26 -11.61
CA ARG A 226 -13.42 10.07 -10.44
C ARG A 226 -12.38 11.13 -10.81
N LEU A 227 -11.31 10.74 -11.50
CA LEU A 227 -10.25 11.64 -11.95
C LEU A 227 -10.78 12.73 -12.91
N ALA A 228 -11.64 12.35 -13.86
CA ALA A 228 -12.21 13.26 -14.85
C ALA A 228 -13.26 14.22 -14.26
N ALA A 229 -13.93 13.83 -13.17
CA ALA A 229 -14.85 14.69 -12.44
C ALA A 229 -14.15 15.63 -11.44
N ASP A 230 -12.86 15.38 -11.16
CA ASP A 230 -12.06 16.21 -10.27
C ASP A 230 -11.78 17.59 -10.90
N PRO A 231 -11.97 18.72 -10.19
CA PRO A 231 -11.74 20.05 -10.75
C PRO A 231 -10.28 20.37 -11.10
N GLN A 232 -9.30 19.74 -10.45
CA GLN A 232 -7.87 19.98 -10.65
C GLN A 232 -7.26 19.03 -11.70
N ILE A 233 -7.71 17.77 -11.72
CA ILE A 233 -7.27 16.78 -12.72
C ILE A 233 -8.09 16.95 -14.00
N GLY A 234 -9.40 16.72 -13.93
CA GLY A 234 -10.35 16.95 -15.01
C GLY A 234 -9.87 16.39 -16.37
N THR A 235 -9.65 17.29 -17.32
CA THR A 235 -9.22 16.95 -18.68
C THR A 235 -7.80 16.37 -18.78
N ASN A 236 -7.01 16.46 -17.71
CA ASN A 236 -5.67 15.85 -17.64
C ASN A 236 -5.71 14.36 -17.30
N ALA A 237 -6.88 13.80 -17.02
CA ALA A 237 -7.09 12.36 -16.99
C ALA A 237 -7.25 11.84 -18.43
N VAL A 238 -6.31 11.01 -18.87
CA VAL A 238 -6.37 10.33 -20.17
C VAL A 238 -6.94 8.93 -19.97
N PHE A 239 -7.95 8.54 -20.77
CA PHE A 239 -8.46 7.18 -20.80
C PHE A 239 -8.30 6.55 -22.18
N VAL A 240 -7.39 5.58 -22.27
CA VAL A 240 -7.32 4.68 -23.42
C VAL A 240 -8.27 3.51 -23.15
N ASP A 241 -9.48 3.62 -23.68
CA ASP A 241 -10.58 2.71 -23.41
C ASP A 241 -10.76 1.71 -24.55
N GLY A 242 -10.40 0.45 -24.29
CA GLY A 242 -10.50 -0.68 -25.23
C GLY A 242 -11.91 -0.96 -25.73
N SER A 243 -12.95 -0.48 -25.03
CA SER A 243 -14.34 -0.64 -25.48
C SER A 243 -14.73 0.30 -26.62
N SER A 244 -13.96 1.39 -26.83
CA SER A 244 -14.24 2.42 -27.83
C SER A 244 -13.08 2.70 -28.78
N THR A 245 -11.85 2.37 -28.39
CA THR A 245 -10.62 2.62 -29.14
C THR A 245 -9.69 1.41 -29.09
N ASN A 246 -8.71 1.33 -30.00
CA ASN A 246 -7.69 0.28 -29.95
C ASN A 246 -6.71 0.55 -28.81
N ALA A 247 -6.90 -0.10 -27.66
CA ALA A 247 -5.98 -0.06 -26.52
C ALA A 247 -4.70 -0.88 -26.81
N SER A 248 -3.88 -0.43 -27.75
CA SER A 248 -2.61 -1.06 -28.10
C SER A 248 -1.47 -0.64 -27.17
N GLY A 249 -0.35 -1.36 -27.21
CA GLY A 249 0.89 -0.95 -26.52
C GLY A 249 1.43 0.41 -26.97
N ASP A 250 1.29 0.75 -28.26
CA ASP A 250 1.65 2.07 -28.79
C ASP A 250 0.72 3.17 -28.27
N ALA A 251 -0.57 2.88 -28.10
CA ALA A 251 -1.53 3.82 -27.52
C ALA A 251 -1.20 4.10 -26.04
N LEU A 252 -0.86 3.06 -25.25
CA LEU A 252 -0.38 3.26 -23.87
C LEU A 252 0.88 4.12 -23.86
N THR A 253 1.88 3.75 -24.65
CA THR A 253 3.18 4.43 -24.68
C THR A 253 3.03 5.90 -25.08
N SER A 254 2.18 6.19 -26.07
CA SER A 254 1.90 7.56 -26.51
C SER A 254 1.17 8.37 -25.43
N ALA A 255 0.21 7.77 -24.73
CA ALA A 255 -0.50 8.42 -23.63
C ALA A 255 0.45 8.75 -22.46
N LEU A 256 1.33 7.82 -22.09
CA LEU A 256 2.33 8.03 -21.05
C LEU A 256 3.32 9.14 -21.42
N ALA A 257 3.86 9.11 -22.65
CA ALA A 257 4.81 10.11 -23.12
C ALA A 257 4.20 11.52 -23.16
N LEU A 258 2.96 11.64 -23.65
CA LEU A 258 2.28 12.92 -23.75
C LEU A 258 1.88 13.49 -22.38
N ALA A 259 1.36 12.65 -21.49
CA ALA A 259 0.82 13.09 -20.22
C ALA A 259 1.88 13.23 -19.12
N SER A 260 2.98 12.48 -19.18
CA SER A 260 3.95 12.36 -18.06
C SER A 260 3.24 12.21 -16.71
N PRO A 261 2.39 11.18 -16.56
CA PRO A 261 1.44 11.12 -15.45
C PRO A 261 2.12 10.84 -14.10
N GLY A 262 1.57 11.39 -13.02
CA GLY A 262 1.87 10.98 -11.65
C GLY A 262 1.26 9.62 -11.31
N LEU A 263 0.11 9.30 -11.90
CA LEU A 263 -0.59 8.03 -11.69
C LEU A 263 -0.85 7.30 -13.02
N VAL A 264 -0.43 6.03 -13.08
CA VAL A 264 -0.73 5.11 -14.17
C VAL A 264 -1.62 3.97 -13.65
N VAL A 265 -2.72 3.69 -14.33
CA VAL A 265 -3.66 2.61 -14.00
C VAL A 265 -3.88 1.76 -15.24
N THR A 266 -3.49 0.48 -15.18
CA THR A 266 -3.68 -0.46 -16.28
C THR A 266 -4.57 -1.62 -15.87
N THR A 267 -5.55 -1.99 -16.70
CA THR A 267 -6.36 -3.21 -16.50
C THR A 267 -6.38 -4.05 -17.78
N SER A 268 -5.82 -5.26 -17.72
CA SER A 268 -5.72 -6.17 -18.86
C SER A 268 -5.47 -7.60 -18.40
N HIS A 269 -5.34 -8.54 -19.33
CA HIS A 269 -4.65 -9.79 -19.03
C HIS A 269 -3.18 -9.53 -18.68
N GLY A 270 -2.59 -10.45 -17.94
CA GLY A 270 -1.15 -10.54 -17.73
C GLY A 270 -0.59 -11.72 -18.50
N GLN A 271 0.53 -11.53 -19.21
CA GLN A 271 1.13 -12.56 -20.03
C GLN A 271 1.72 -13.68 -19.16
N THR A 272 1.18 -14.89 -19.29
CA THR A 272 1.58 -16.09 -18.52
C THR A 272 1.91 -17.27 -19.40
N GLY A 273 2.16 -17.02 -20.70
CA GLY A 273 2.59 -18.03 -21.66
C GLY A 273 3.82 -17.59 -22.46
N PRO A 274 4.32 -18.45 -23.35
CA PRO A 274 3.82 -19.81 -23.60
C PRO A 274 4.27 -20.81 -22.51
N LEU A 275 3.41 -21.78 -22.16
CA LEU A 275 3.62 -22.69 -21.02
C LEU A 275 4.72 -23.74 -21.26
N ASP A 276 5.10 -23.98 -22.51
CA ASP A 276 6.12 -24.94 -22.93
C ASP A 276 7.53 -24.34 -23.02
N ASN A 277 7.67 -23.02 -22.80
CA ASN A 277 8.94 -22.32 -22.79
C ASN A 277 9.06 -21.42 -21.56
N LEU A 278 9.58 -21.98 -20.46
CA LEU A 278 9.74 -21.28 -19.18
C LEU A 278 10.65 -20.05 -19.27
N GLU A 279 11.65 -20.05 -20.15
CA GLU A 279 12.55 -18.91 -20.32
C GLU A 279 11.79 -17.72 -20.92
N LEU A 280 11.07 -17.95 -22.02
CA LEU A 280 10.25 -16.92 -22.67
C LEU A 280 9.12 -16.45 -21.75
N MET A 281 8.40 -17.39 -21.13
CA MET A 281 7.34 -17.08 -20.15
C MET A 281 7.88 -16.25 -18.99
N GLY A 282 9.06 -16.59 -18.48
CA GLY A 282 9.72 -15.84 -17.41
C GLY A 282 10.09 -14.41 -17.83
N SER A 283 10.54 -14.21 -19.08
CA SER A 283 10.89 -12.89 -19.62
C SER A 283 9.68 -11.98 -19.92
N GLN A 284 8.48 -12.56 -19.99
CA GLN A 284 7.23 -11.86 -20.30
C GLN A 284 6.20 -11.93 -19.17
N LEU A 285 6.55 -12.53 -18.03
CA LEU A 285 5.63 -12.80 -16.94
C LEU A 285 4.90 -11.52 -16.50
N GLY A 286 3.57 -11.57 -16.54
CA GLY A 286 2.72 -10.50 -16.02
C GLY A 286 2.73 -9.21 -16.85
N LEU A 287 3.38 -9.20 -18.03
CA LEU A 287 3.30 -8.05 -18.94
C LEU A 287 1.82 -7.80 -19.30
N PRO A 288 1.34 -6.54 -19.24
CA PRO A 288 0.01 -6.21 -19.73
C PRO A 288 -0.15 -6.65 -21.19
N VAL A 289 -1.25 -7.31 -21.50
CA VAL A 289 -1.59 -7.76 -22.87
C VAL A 289 -2.55 -6.77 -23.49
N ASP A 290 -2.25 -6.30 -24.70
CA ASP A 290 -3.00 -5.26 -25.37
C ASP A 290 -4.29 -5.76 -26.07
N GLN A 291 -5.02 -4.84 -26.69
CA GLN A 291 -6.28 -5.14 -27.40
C GLN A 291 -6.13 -6.18 -28.53
N ASN A 292 -4.90 -6.39 -29.04
CA ASN A 292 -4.58 -7.33 -30.13
C ASN A 292 -3.91 -8.62 -29.61
N PHE A 293 -3.98 -8.88 -28.30
CA PHE A 293 -3.33 -10.00 -27.63
C PHE A 293 -1.80 -9.99 -27.72
N LEU A 294 -1.20 -8.80 -27.82
CA LEU A 294 0.25 -8.64 -27.80
C LEU A 294 0.71 -8.15 -26.41
N PRO A 295 1.69 -8.81 -25.77
CA PRO A 295 2.27 -8.30 -24.54
C PRO A 295 2.97 -6.96 -24.79
N ILE A 296 2.77 -5.99 -23.91
CA ILE A 296 3.44 -4.68 -23.99
C ILE A 296 4.93 -4.88 -23.77
N ASN A 297 5.73 -4.46 -24.75
CA ASN A 297 7.18 -4.48 -24.67
C ASN A 297 7.69 -3.32 -23.77
N PRO A 298 8.30 -3.61 -22.60
CA PRO A 298 8.77 -2.56 -21.70
C PRO A 298 9.89 -1.70 -22.29
N HIS A 299 10.73 -2.24 -23.18
CA HIS A 299 11.79 -1.48 -23.83
C HIS A 299 11.22 -0.40 -24.75
N ASN A 300 10.26 -0.75 -25.61
CA ASN A 300 9.59 0.21 -26.48
C ASN A 300 8.90 1.33 -25.69
N LEU A 301 8.36 0.98 -24.52
CA LEU A 301 7.73 1.91 -23.59
C LEU A 301 8.77 2.87 -22.98
N LEU A 302 9.89 2.33 -22.49
CA LEU A 302 10.96 3.11 -21.86
C LEU A 302 11.78 3.96 -22.83
N ASP A 303 11.81 3.59 -24.12
CA ASP A 303 12.45 4.39 -25.18
C ASP A 303 11.72 5.71 -25.44
N LYS A 304 10.42 5.77 -25.16
CA LYS A 304 9.55 6.93 -25.45
C LYS A 304 9.05 7.64 -24.20
N TRP A 305 9.03 6.96 -23.05
CA TRP A 305 8.56 7.51 -21.79
C TRP A 305 9.46 7.11 -20.64
N SER A 306 9.69 8.05 -19.72
CA SER A 306 10.42 7.81 -18.50
C SER A 306 9.46 7.87 -17.32
N PRO A 307 9.43 6.86 -16.43
CA PRO A 307 8.52 6.86 -15.28
C PRO A 307 8.74 8.04 -14.33
N ASN A 308 10.00 8.36 -14.07
CA ASN A 308 10.50 9.54 -13.37
C ASN A 308 9.58 10.08 -12.27
N GLY A 309 9.25 9.25 -11.28
CA GLY A 309 8.44 9.68 -10.14
C GLY A 309 6.96 9.26 -10.17
N ALA A 310 6.48 8.55 -11.20
CA ALA A 310 5.11 8.07 -11.25
C ALA A 310 4.84 6.89 -10.28
N ILE A 311 3.57 6.64 -9.99
CA ILE A 311 3.07 5.41 -9.35
C ILE A 311 2.28 4.61 -10.39
N TRP A 312 2.52 3.31 -10.47
CA TRP A 312 1.82 2.43 -11.40
C TRP A 312 0.99 1.38 -10.65
N TYR A 313 -0.31 1.32 -10.93
CA TYR A 313 -1.20 0.23 -10.54
C TYR A 313 -1.57 -0.64 -11.75
N ALA A 314 -1.29 -1.95 -11.65
CA ALA A 314 -1.59 -2.93 -12.68
C ALA A 314 -2.56 -4.01 -12.15
N HIS A 315 -3.76 -4.02 -12.70
CA HIS A 315 -4.70 -5.12 -12.50
C HIS A 315 -4.57 -6.11 -13.66
N ALA A 316 -3.60 -7.00 -13.52
CA ALA A 316 -3.29 -8.07 -14.46
C ALA A 316 -2.65 -9.26 -13.72
N CYS A 317 -2.93 -10.49 -14.17
CA CYS A 317 -2.39 -11.72 -13.59
C CYS A 317 -0.86 -11.67 -13.50
N CYS A 318 -0.30 -11.99 -12.34
CA CYS A 318 1.16 -12.09 -12.13
C CYS A 318 1.94 -10.79 -12.47
N SER A 319 1.28 -9.63 -12.54
CA SER A 319 1.89 -8.34 -12.88
C SER A 319 2.97 -7.87 -11.90
N ALA A 320 2.95 -8.35 -10.66
CA ALA A 320 4.01 -8.09 -9.68
C ALA A 320 5.04 -9.23 -9.62
N GLY A 321 4.67 -10.45 -9.99
CA GLY A 321 5.56 -11.61 -9.90
C GLY A 321 4.83 -12.95 -9.92
N SER A 322 5.52 -14.00 -9.48
CA SER A 322 4.97 -15.34 -9.26
C SER A 322 5.53 -15.95 -7.99
N ASP A 323 4.85 -16.97 -7.45
CA ASP A 323 5.37 -17.84 -6.39
C ASP A 323 5.72 -19.23 -6.95
N SER A 324 6.57 -19.95 -6.26
CA SER A 324 6.92 -21.37 -6.48
C SER A 324 5.77 -22.34 -6.25
N ARG A 325 4.71 -21.89 -5.56
CA ARG A 325 3.50 -22.66 -5.28
C ARG A 325 2.29 -21.77 -5.43
N THR A 326 1.33 -22.18 -6.24
CA THR A 326 0.09 -21.41 -6.39
C THR A 326 -0.80 -21.52 -5.14
N LEU A 327 -1.35 -20.39 -4.71
CA LEU A 327 -2.41 -20.33 -3.70
C LEU A 327 -3.68 -21.05 -4.15
N PHE A 328 -3.84 -21.35 -5.45
CA PHE A 328 -5.05 -21.94 -6.04
C PHE A 328 -4.91 -23.44 -6.36
N ASN A 329 -3.90 -24.11 -5.78
CA ASN A 329 -3.71 -25.54 -5.97
C ASN A 329 -4.98 -26.33 -5.58
N GLY A 330 -5.47 -27.17 -6.50
CA GLY A 330 -6.69 -27.97 -6.32
C GLY A 330 -8.00 -27.20 -6.49
N LEU A 331 -7.97 -25.97 -7.02
CA LEU A 331 -9.17 -25.18 -7.31
C LEU A 331 -9.99 -25.73 -8.50
N VAL A 332 -9.28 -26.24 -9.51
CA VAL A 332 -9.85 -26.74 -10.77
C VAL A 332 -9.42 -28.18 -11.03
N ASP A 333 -10.09 -28.86 -11.96
CA ASP A 333 -9.75 -30.22 -12.35
C ASP A 333 -8.30 -30.30 -12.87
N SER A 334 -7.59 -31.34 -12.43
CA SER A 334 -6.23 -31.59 -12.88
C SER A 334 -6.18 -31.79 -14.40
N GLY A 335 -5.23 -31.13 -15.05
CA GLY A 335 -5.07 -31.15 -16.51
C GLY A 335 -5.95 -30.16 -17.28
N SER A 336 -6.87 -29.44 -16.61
CA SER A 336 -7.60 -28.33 -17.23
C SER A 336 -6.65 -27.23 -17.71
N GLU A 337 -7.11 -26.33 -18.58
CA GLU A 337 -6.30 -25.20 -19.05
C GLU A 337 -5.84 -24.29 -17.90
N ILE A 338 -6.73 -24.01 -16.94
CA ILE A 338 -6.40 -23.21 -15.75
C ILE A 338 -5.37 -23.94 -14.88
N ASP A 339 -5.52 -25.26 -14.66
CA ASP A 339 -4.53 -26.04 -13.90
C ASP A 339 -3.15 -26.01 -14.56
N ARG A 340 -3.09 -26.15 -15.89
CA ARG A 340 -1.83 -26.07 -16.65
C ARG A 340 -1.17 -24.69 -16.54
N VAL A 341 -1.95 -23.61 -16.59
CA VAL A 341 -1.44 -22.24 -16.41
C VAL A 341 -0.90 -22.05 -14.99
N LEU A 342 -1.68 -22.42 -13.95
CA LEU A 342 -1.27 -22.28 -12.55
C LEU A 342 0.01 -23.06 -12.24
N ASN A 343 0.11 -24.30 -12.71
CA ASN A 343 1.29 -25.13 -12.53
C ASN A 343 2.48 -24.62 -13.35
N GLY A 344 2.25 -24.17 -14.59
CA GLY A 344 3.30 -23.58 -15.43
C GLY A 344 3.92 -22.34 -14.80
N ILE A 345 3.09 -21.42 -14.27
CA ILE A 345 3.57 -20.24 -13.53
C ILE A 345 4.38 -20.66 -12.31
N ALA A 346 3.89 -21.63 -11.52
CA ALA A 346 4.60 -22.11 -10.34
C ALA A 346 5.99 -22.69 -10.65
N MET A 347 6.17 -23.30 -11.84
CA MET A 347 7.46 -23.81 -12.31
C MET A 347 8.51 -22.71 -12.56
N LEU A 348 8.12 -21.44 -12.72
CA LEU A 348 9.08 -20.32 -12.77
C LEU A 348 9.75 -20.03 -11.43
N GLY A 349 9.20 -20.57 -10.35
CA GLY A 349 9.61 -20.27 -8.98
C GLY A 349 9.13 -18.89 -8.51
N ALA A 350 9.53 -18.56 -7.29
CA ALA A 350 9.25 -17.27 -6.69
C ALA A 350 10.11 -16.17 -7.36
N ARG A 351 9.49 -15.14 -7.94
CA ARG A 351 10.19 -14.04 -8.61
C ARG A 351 9.36 -12.78 -8.71
N ILE A 352 10.02 -11.65 -8.94
CA ILE A 352 9.38 -10.39 -9.37
C ILE A 352 9.16 -10.43 -10.88
N ALA A 353 8.07 -9.84 -11.36
CA ALA A 353 7.81 -9.71 -12.78
C ALA A 353 8.79 -8.73 -13.47
N PRO A 354 9.12 -8.91 -14.76
CA PRO A 354 10.12 -8.07 -15.45
C PRO A 354 9.73 -6.58 -15.53
N LEU A 355 8.46 -6.26 -15.77
CA LEU A 355 8.01 -4.87 -15.90
C LEU A 355 8.29 -4.03 -14.64
N PRO A 356 7.82 -4.40 -13.43
CA PRO A 356 8.14 -3.63 -12.24
C PRO A 356 9.65 -3.55 -11.95
N GLN A 357 10.44 -4.59 -12.25
CA GLN A 357 11.90 -4.50 -12.09
C GLN A 357 12.52 -3.43 -13.00
N MET A 358 12.12 -3.38 -14.27
CA MET A 358 12.62 -2.38 -15.22
C MET A 358 12.18 -0.96 -14.84
N LEU A 359 10.92 -0.81 -14.42
CA LEU A 359 10.35 0.50 -14.09
C LEU A 359 10.89 1.05 -12.76
N LEU A 360 11.09 0.21 -11.74
CA LEU A 360 11.66 0.62 -10.45
C LEU A 360 13.19 0.75 -10.52
N GLY A 361 13.86 -0.03 -11.37
CA GLY A 361 15.32 -0.02 -11.51
C GLY A 361 15.88 0.95 -12.55
N GLY A 362 15.03 1.56 -13.36
CA GLY A 362 15.44 2.50 -14.40
C GLY A 362 16.19 3.71 -13.85
N SER A 363 16.95 4.41 -14.70
CA SER A 363 17.72 5.61 -14.32
C SER A 363 16.82 6.77 -13.81
N LYS A 364 15.54 6.72 -14.15
CA LYS A 364 14.49 7.64 -13.69
C LYS A 364 13.30 6.80 -13.22
N PRO A 365 13.37 6.25 -12.00
CA PRO A 365 12.54 5.13 -11.59
C PRO A 365 11.11 5.57 -11.25
N LEU A 366 10.18 4.61 -11.28
CA LEU A 366 8.89 4.72 -10.58
C LEU A 366 9.12 4.95 -9.09
N ARG A 367 8.13 5.56 -8.43
CA ARG A 367 8.04 5.61 -6.97
C ARG A 367 7.57 4.28 -6.40
N ALA A 368 6.51 3.70 -6.97
CA ALA A 368 5.96 2.43 -6.55
C ALA A 368 5.22 1.72 -7.69
N PHE A 369 5.15 0.40 -7.60
CA PHE A 369 4.34 -0.44 -8.47
C PHE A 369 3.41 -1.31 -7.62
N VAL A 370 2.13 -1.39 -7.98
CA VAL A 370 1.15 -2.23 -7.32
C VAL A 370 0.59 -3.23 -8.33
N GLY A 371 0.61 -4.52 -7.99
CA GLY A 371 0.15 -5.57 -8.88
C GLY A 371 -0.07 -6.89 -8.15
N HIS A 372 -0.38 -7.95 -8.90
CA HIS A 372 -0.68 -9.26 -8.33
C HIS A 372 0.46 -10.25 -8.54
N VAL A 373 0.73 -11.09 -7.56
CA VAL A 373 1.67 -12.22 -7.67
C VAL A 373 0.99 -13.47 -8.23
N GLU A 374 -0.31 -13.59 -8.04
CA GLU A 374 -1.10 -14.73 -8.49
C GLU A 374 -2.16 -14.29 -9.52
N PRO A 375 -2.79 -15.23 -10.25
CA PRO A 375 -3.90 -14.91 -11.14
C PRO A 375 -5.11 -14.34 -10.38
N THR A 376 -5.82 -13.41 -11.03
CA THR A 376 -7.08 -12.85 -10.55
C THR A 376 -8.27 -13.57 -11.22
N PHE A 377 -9.41 -13.62 -10.54
CA PHE A 377 -10.62 -14.27 -11.04
C PHE A 377 -11.76 -13.27 -11.18
N ASP A 378 -12.62 -13.46 -12.18
CA ASP A 378 -13.80 -12.61 -12.39
C ASP A 378 -14.71 -12.58 -11.14
N TRP A 379 -14.78 -13.71 -10.45
CA TRP A 379 -15.60 -13.91 -9.26
C TRP A 379 -15.14 -13.11 -8.03
N THR A 380 -13.87 -12.70 -7.96
CA THR A 380 -13.36 -11.86 -6.85
C THR A 380 -13.67 -10.38 -7.05
N LEU A 381 -14.01 -9.98 -8.28
CA LEU A 381 -14.36 -8.60 -8.63
C LEU A 381 -15.84 -8.28 -8.41
N ARG A 382 -16.68 -9.28 -8.15
CA ARG A 382 -18.13 -9.12 -7.97
C ARG A 382 -18.68 -9.93 -6.80
N GLN A 383 -19.74 -9.41 -6.20
CA GLN A 383 -20.57 -10.18 -5.30
C GLN A 383 -21.56 -11.02 -6.12
N PRO A 384 -21.49 -12.37 -6.11
CA PRO A 384 -22.23 -13.18 -7.08
C PRO A 384 -23.76 -13.02 -6.99
N PRO A 385 -24.39 -12.95 -5.81
CA PRO A 385 -25.84 -12.78 -5.73
C PRO A 385 -26.36 -11.42 -6.22
N THR A 386 -25.58 -10.35 -6.09
CA THR A 386 -26.05 -8.98 -6.36
C THR A 386 -25.42 -8.36 -7.61
N GLY A 387 -24.36 -8.95 -8.14
CA GLY A 387 -23.54 -8.38 -9.21
C GLY A 387 -22.72 -7.15 -8.78
N GLN A 388 -22.75 -6.76 -7.51
CA GLN A 388 -22.05 -5.58 -7.00
C GLN A 388 -20.54 -5.71 -7.20
N HIS A 389 -19.90 -4.70 -7.78
CA HIS A 389 -18.43 -4.66 -7.90
C HIS A 389 -17.76 -4.51 -6.53
N LEU A 390 -16.70 -5.28 -6.27
CA LEU A 390 -15.98 -5.35 -4.99
C LEU A 390 -14.65 -4.59 -4.98
N THR A 391 -14.52 -3.59 -5.86
CA THR A 391 -13.28 -2.87 -6.19
C THR A 391 -13.20 -1.48 -5.56
N ASP A 392 -14.14 -1.11 -4.70
CA ASP A 392 -14.24 0.24 -4.13
C ASP A 392 -12.99 0.65 -3.34
N THR A 393 -12.47 -0.24 -2.49
CA THR A 393 -11.20 -0.01 -1.77
C THR A 393 -9.99 0.28 -2.68
N ILE A 394 -9.96 -0.27 -3.89
CA ILE A 394 -8.91 0.04 -4.88
C ILE A 394 -9.12 1.45 -5.44
N ILE A 395 -10.37 1.82 -5.73
CA ILE A 395 -10.71 3.14 -6.27
C ILE A 395 -10.42 4.24 -5.23
N THR A 396 -10.82 4.03 -3.97
CA THR A 396 -10.48 4.91 -2.84
C THR A 396 -8.97 5.03 -2.67
N ALA A 397 -8.21 3.93 -2.75
CA ALA A 397 -6.75 4.00 -2.67
C ALA A 397 -6.17 4.85 -3.81
N LEU A 398 -6.55 4.56 -5.06
CA LEU A 398 -5.95 5.18 -6.25
C LEU A 398 -6.32 6.65 -6.45
N TYR A 399 -7.49 7.09 -5.99
CA TYR A 399 -7.93 8.48 -6.13
C TYR A 399 -7.99 9.19 -4.78
N GLU A 400 -8.87 8.77 -3.87
CA GLU A 400 -9.16 9.53 -2.65
C GLU A 400 -7.95 9.61 -1.71
N LYS A 401 -7.16 8.54 -1.60
CA LYS A 401 -6.00 8.48 -0.70
C LYS A 401 -4.74 9.03 -1.34
N LEU A 402 -4.33 8.54 -2.50
CA LEU A 402 -3.09 8.99 -3.13
C LEU A 402 -3.04 10.50 -3.42
N PHE A 403 -4.19 11.12 -3.71
CA PHE A 403 -4.29 12.57 -3.91
C PHE A 403 -4.57 13.36 -2.60
N GLN A 404 -4.76 12.68 -1.46
CA GLN A 404 -4.71 13.25 -0.10
C GLN A 404 -3.31 13.07 0.52
N PRO A 405 -2.27 13.33 -0.26
CA PRO A 405 -0.89 12.83 -0.13
C PRO A 405 -0.65 11.62 0.80
N ASP A 406 -1.52 10.60 0.78
CA ASP A 406 -1.25 9.38 1.54
C ASP A 406 -0.07 8.62 0.93
N ARG A 407 0.71 8.02 1.82
CA ARG A 407 1.76 7.08 1.40
C ARG A 407 1.12 5.85 0.78
N ILE A 408 1.70 5.29 -0.27
CA ILE A 408 1.14 4.18 -1.06
C ILE A 408 0.77 2.98 -0.17
N GLY A 409 1.61 2.68 0.83
CA GLY A 409 1.34 1.62 1.78
C GLY A 409 0.15 1.90 2.70
N ASN A 410 -0.08 3.17 3.07
CA ASN A 410 -1.25 3.58 3.85
C ASN A 410 -2.53 3.65 3.01
N ALA A 411 -2.41 4.15 1.77
CA ALA A 411 -3.51 4.29 0.83
C ALA A 411 -4.23 2.96 0.57
N PHE A 412 -3.49 1.85 0.55
CA PHE A 412 -4.04 0.50 0.35
C PHE A 412 -4.40 -0.24 1.65
N ARG A 413 -4.29 0.37 2.84
CA ARG A 413 -4.60 -0.31 4.12
C ARG A 413 -6.02 -0.83 4.20
N ASP A 414 -7.00 -0.06 3.71
CA ASP A 414 -8.41 -0.46 3.73
C ASP A 414 -8.65 -1.67 2.81
N HIS A 415 -7.89 -1.78 1.71
CA HIS A 415 -7.95 -2.94 0.84
C HIS A 415 -7.49 -4.20 1.60
N TYR A 416 -6.32 -4.15 2.25
CA TYR A 416 -5.82 -5.28 3.02
C TYR A 416 -6.63 -5.56 4.30
N GLY A 417 -7.24 -4.53 4.89
CA GLY A 417 -8.11 -4.66 6.06
C GLY A 417 -9.32 -5.59 5.83
N ARG A 418 -9.69 -5.82 4.57
CA ARG A 418 -10.76 -6.76 4.18
C ARG A 418 -10.43 -8.22 4.53
N LEU A 419 -9.16 -8.59 4.67
CA LEU A 419 -8.75 -9.98 4.92
C LEU A 419 -9.40 -10.58 6.17
N GLY A 420 -9.48 -9.81 7.26
CA GLY A 420 -10.12 -10.26 8.49
C GLY A 420 -11.59 -10.63 8.27
N ALA A 421 -12.35 -9.75 7.60
CA ALA A 421 -13.76 -9.99 7.31
C ALA A 421 -13.98 -11.19 6.37
N LEU A 422 -13.13 -11.35 5.36
CA LEU A 422 -13.21 -12.46 4.40
C LEU A 422 -12.94 -13.81 5.08
N TYR A 423 -11.91 -13.91 5.93
CA TYR A 423 -11.64 -15.14 6.67
C TYR A 423 -12.70 -15.45 7.73
N VAL A 424 -13.24 -14.43 8.42
CA VAL A 424 -14.37 -14.64 9.34
C VAL A 424 -15.61 -15.13 8.60
N SER A 425 -15.87 -14.61 7.40
CA SER A 425 -16.97 -15.07 6.54
C SER A 425 -16.77 -16.52 6.08
N TYR A 426 -15.54 -16.91 5.72
CA TYR A 426 -15.20 -18.29 5.42
C TYR A 426 -15.47 -19.21 6.61
N GLU A 427 -14.97 -18.85 7.80
CA GLU A 427 -15.14 -19.64 9.03
C GLU A 427 -16.62 -19.77 9.45
N ALA A 428 -17.41 -18.71 9.30
CA ALA A 428 -18.85 -18.75 9.54
C ALA A 428 -19.55 -19.71 8.57
N SER A 429 -19.19 -19.64 7.29
CA SER A 429 -19.73 -20.53 6.25
C SER A 429 -19.32 -21.99 6.49
N LEU A 430 -18.09 -22.25 6.94
CA LEU A 430 -17.60 -23.57 7.29
C LEU A 430 -18.36 -24.17 8.48
N ARG A 431 -18.65 -23.38 9.52
CA ARG A 431 -19.48 -23.84 10.65
C ARG A 431 -20.89 -24.23 10.21
N ALA A 432 -21.54 -23.39 9.40
CA ALA A 432 -22.85 -23.70 8.83
C ALA A 432 -22.82 -24.96 7.95
N PHE A 433 -21.77 -25.14 7.15
CA PHE A 433 -21.56 -26.35 6.36
C PHE A 433 -21.49 -27.60 7.24
N ASN A 434 -20.71 -27.54 8.34
CA ASN A 434 -20.59 -28.64 9.29
C ASN A 434 -21.90 -28.92 10.06
N SER A 435 -22.82 -27.96 10.10
CA SER A 435 -24.18 -28.13 10.64
C SER A 435 -25.20 -28.63 9.61
N GLY A 436 -24.78 -28.90 8.37
CA GLY A 436 -25.63 -29.49 7.32
C GLY A 436 -26.16 -28.49 6.29
N GLU A 437 -25.76 -27.22 6.35
CA GLU A 437 -26.16 -26.21 5.35
C GLU A 437 -25.32 -26.28 4.07
N ASN A 438 -25.88 -25.85 2.94
CA ASN A 438 -25.15 -25.78 1.67
C ASN A 438 -24.45 -24.43 1.48
N THR A 439 -23.35 -24.21 2.19
CA THR A 439 -22.58 -22.95 2.18
C THR A 439 -21.26 -23.03 1.41
N ARG A 440 -20.99 -24.13 0.70
CA ARG A 440 -19.74 -24.30 -0.09
C ARG A 440 -19.48 -23.16 -1.09
N PRO A 441 -20.47 -22.63 -1.84
CA PRO A 441 -20.22 -21.48 -2.72
C PRO A 441 -19.75 -20.24 -1.97
N ALA A 442 -20.33 -19.96 -0.79
CA ALA A 442 -19.93 -18.84 0.05
C ALA A 442 -18.53 -19.02 0.64
N MET A 443 -18.19 -20.26 1.06
CA MET A 443 -16.82 -20.61 1.49
C MET A 443 -15.81 -20.36 0.37
N LEU A 444 -16.08 -20.86 -0.84
CA LEU A 444 -15.18 -20.71 -1.98
C LEU A 444 -15.00 -19.23 -2.35
N HIS A 445 -16.09 -18.46 -2.43
CA HIS A 445 -16.05 -17.04 -2.76
C HIS A 445 -15.22 -16.24 -1.73
N ALA A 446 -15.45 -16.47 -0.43
CA ALA A 446 -14.73 -15.79 0.63
C ALA A 446 -13.22 -16.12 0.61
N LEU A 447 -12.86 -17.39 0.40
CA LEU A 447 -11.46 -17.81 0.35
C LEU A 447 -10.74 -17.30 -0.90
N LEU A 448 -11.39 -17.35 -2.06
CA LEU A 448 -10.83 -16.80 -3.30
C LEU A 448 -10.61 -15.30 -3.17
N SER A 449 -11.60 -14.58 -2.64
CA SER A 449 -11.49 -13.13 -2.41
C SER A 449 -10.37 -12.78 -1.42
N ALA A 450 -10.17 -13.60 -0.37
CA ALA A 450 -9.08 -13.39 0.58
C ALA A 450 -7.70 -13.56 -0.08
N ARG A 451 -7.54 -14.59 -0.91
CA ARG A 451 -6.30 -14.88 -1.64
C ARG A 451 -5.98 -13.81 -2.69
N ASP A 452 -7.00 -13.34 -3.40
CA ASP A 452 -6.89 -12.22 -4.36
C ASP A 452 -6.33 -10.97 -3.67
N VAL A 453 -6.98 -10.52 -2.57
CA VAL A 453 -6.53 -9.39 -1.74
C VAL A 453 -5.12 -9.59 -1.19
N GLN A 454 -4.78 -10.81 -0.73
CA GLN A 454 -3.44 -11.12 -0.22
C GLN A 454 -2.35 -11.00 -1.29
N SER A 455 -2.66 -11.50 -2.48
CA SER A 455 -1.69 -11.61 -3.58
C SER A 455 -1.42 -10.28 -4.29
N MET A 456 -2.21 -9.24 -4.01
CA MET A 456 -1.92 -7.88 -4.44
C MET A 456 -0.82 -7.29 -3.54
N VAL A 457 0.27 -6.83 -4.12
CA VAL A 457 1.46 -6.38 -3.40
C VAL A 457 1.93 -5.02 -3.90
N ILE A 458 2.64 -4.32 -3.02
CA ILE A 458 3.36 -3.08 -3.35
C ILE A 458 4.84 -3.43 -3.51
N LEU A 459 5.42 -3.01 -4.63
CA LEU A 459 6.84 -3.03 -4.93
C LEU A 459 7.39 -1.60 -4.90
N GLY A 460 8.52 -1.40 -4.24
CA GLY A 460 9.04 -0.10 -3.83
C GLY A 460 8.87 0.19 -2.33
N ASP A 461 9.28 1.38 -1.89
CA ASP A 461 9.12 1.85 -0.51
C ASP A 461 7.64 2.17 -0.21
N PRO A 462 7.05 1.61 0.87
CA PRO A 462 5.65 1.86 1.21
C PRO A 462 5.35 3.31 1.63
N THR A 463 6.37 4.14 1.86
CA THR A 463 6.26 5.57 2.20
C THR A 463 6.24 6.48 0.97
N ALA A 464 6.43 5.93 -0.23
CA ALA A 464 6.29 6.69 -1.47
C ALA A 464 4.88 7.32 -1.57
N CYS A 465 4.78 8.56 -2.04
CA CYS A 465 3.52 9.24 -2.35
C CYS A 465 3.54 9.75 -3.79
N LEU A 466 2.42 10.25 -4.30
CA LEU A 466 2.45 11.03 -5.53
C LEU A 466 3.38 12.26 -5.36
N PRO A 467 3.95 12.80 -6.46
CA PRO A 467 4.57 14.12 -6.40
C PRO A 467 3.62 15.14 -5.76
N ALA A 468 4.16 16.12 -5.05
CA ALA A 468 3.34 17.14 -4.39
C ALA A 468 2.44 17.85 -5.39
N LEU A 469 1.13 17.92 -5.10
CA LEU A 469 0.17 18.66 -5.91
C LEU A 469 0.56 20.15 -5.92
N PRO A 470 0.48 20.83 -7.08
CA PRO A 470 0.88 22.23 -7.24
C PRO A 470 0.00 23.23 -6.47
#